data_AF-F4Q000-F1
#
_entry.id   AF-F4Q000-F1
#
_cell.length_a   1.000
_cell.length_b   1.000
_cell.length_c   1.000
_cell.angle_alpha   90.00
_cell.angle_beta   90.00
_cell.angle_gamma   90.00
#
_symmetry.space_group_name_H-M   'P 1'
#
loop_
_entity.id
_entity.type
_entity.pdbx_description
1 polymer ?
#
loop_
_entity_poly.entity_id
_entity_poly.type
_entity_poly.pdbx_seq_one_letter_code
_entity_poly.pdbx_strand_id
1 'polypeptide(L)'
;MTLKVGLYKQINRLSNNIFLRHGIPPWAACDCNREKNCQTCRSIDNHRKREIEFFANIEHNSSKKDHSKKDGTFELVDSQSLSISQQGFCSISSARLELSPGCNIQFSMNRIKDGITYRIDNTEGIARELNTCAKWTKDLLRDMDKNLGSKVFNRVLANQELSRLFLLDDVWKILVERKDHAKSSNDDRNGLESRQVILQFDITVEFLKLLWFKQRGRCYYSGIMMLVKTDRPHHPLLLSIERLNPLFGYTLDNTVLICFCFNSCATVNTYKDILNRQQLAIINQQLEKFYQDPTLNQKQISDLEKLKKEMDRLEWLKLESVKKHSKPFIYTPQLIEQLVQKRKEKEERKQLNLASK
;
A
#
# COMPACT_ATOMS: atom_id res chain seq x y z
N MET A 1 19.57 23.82 -32.48
CA MET A 1 18.17 24.28 -32.23
C MET A 1 17.12 23.51 -33.05
N THR A 2 17.48 22.87 -34.16
CA THR A 2 16.55 22.17 -35.08
C THR A 2 16.00 20.83 -34.54
N LEU A 3 16.70 20.16 -33.62
CA LEU A 3 16.25 18.91 -32.97
C LEU A 3 15.08 19.10 -31.97
N LYS A 4 14.93 20.27 -31.34
CA LYS A 4 13.84 20.54 -30.39
C LYS A 4 12.48 20.75 -31.06
N VAL A 5 12.46 21.18 -32.32
CA VAL A 5 11.21 21.40 -33.09
C VAL A 5 10.62 20.07 -33.59
N GLY A 6 11.47 19.06 -33.81
CA GLY A 6 11.03 17.70 -34.19
C GLY A 6 10.27 16.98 -33.08
N LEU A 7 10.80 17.02 -31.84
CA LEU A 7 10.19 16.38 -30.67
C LEU A 7 8.80 16.97 -30.34
N TYR A 8 8.65 18.29 -30.46
CA TYR A 8 7.40 18.99 -30.18
C TYR A 8 6.28 18.64 -31.18
N LYS A 9 6.63 18.41 -32.46
CA LYS A 9 5.69 17.94 -33.49
C LYS A 9 5.30 16.47 -33.31
N GLN A 10 6.20 15.64 -32.77
CA GLN A 10 5.94 14.22 -32.49
C GLN A 10 5.03 14.04 -31.26
N ILE A 11 5.23 14.83 -30.21
CA ILE A 11 4.37 14.86 -29.01
C ILE A 11 2.94 15.30 -29.36
N ASN A 12 2.78 16.29 -30.26
CA ASN A 12 1.45 16.74 -30.72
C ASN A 12 0.73 15.74 -31.65
N ARG A 13 1.46 14.89 -32.38
CA ARG A 13 0.85 13.82 -33.20
C ARG A 13 0.42 12.63 -32.34
N LEU A 14 1.13 12.35 -31.26
CA LEU A 14 0.77 11.28 -30.31
C LEU A 14 -0.44 11.67 -29.45
N SER A 15 -0.58 12.94 -29.07
CA SER A 15 -1.71 13.41 -28.23
C SER A 15 -3.07 13.36 -28.91
N ASN A 16 -3.15 13.48 -30.24
CA ASN A 16 -4.42 13.32 -30.98
C ASN A 16 -4.90 11.87 -31.07
N ASN A 17 -4.00 10.88 -30.90
CA ASN A 17 -4.37 9.46 -30.84
C ASN A 17 -4.84 9.00 -29.44
N ILE A 18 -4.69 9.83 -28.41
CA ILE A 18 -5.06 9.52 -27.01
C ILE A 18 -6.58 9.55 -26.81
N PHE A 19 -7.32 10.36 -27.57
CA PHE A 19 -8.79 10.42 -27.49
C PHE A 19 -9.47 9.10 -27.88
N LEU A 20 -8.86 8.31 -28.77
CA LEU A 20 -9.43 7.05 -29.23
C LEU A 20 -9.14 5.85 -28.30
N ARG A 21 -8.12 5.93 -27.42
CA ARG A 21 -7.68 4.78 -26.61
C ARG A 21 -8.18 4.76 -25.16
N HIS A 22 -8.67 5.88 -24.63
CA HIS A 22 -9.11 5.96 -23.22
C HIS A 22 -10.63 6.01 -23.01
N GLY A 23 -11.44 5.76 -24.05
CA GLY A 23 -12.89 5.69 -23.90
C GLY A 23 -13.52 6.99 -23.38
N ILE A 24 -12.87 8.14 -23.63
CA ILE A 24 -13.45 9.45 -23.33
C ILE A 24 -14.61 9.64 -24.32
N PRO A 25 -15.86 9.76 -23.86
CA PRO A 25 -16.99 9.86 -24.76
C PRO A 25 -16.86 11.09 -25.67
N PRO A 26 -17.32 11.05 -26.92
CA PRO A 26 -17.25 12.18 -27.84
C PRO A 26 -17.87 13.48 -27.30
N TRP A 27 -18.82 13.39 -26.37
CA TRP A 27 -19.44 14.55 -25.69
C TRP A 27 -18.54 15.21 -24.64
N ALA A 28 -17.45 14.56 -24.22
CA ALA A 28 -16.43 15.14 -23.34
C ALA A 28 -15.34 15.91 -24.12
N ALA A 29 -15.42 15.96 -25.46
CA ALA A 29 -14.70 16.96 -26.22
C ALA A 29 -15.33 18.34 -25.93
N CYS A 30 -14.60 19.19 -25.21
CA CYS A 30 -15.02 20.57 -24.99
C CYS A 30 -15.14 21.29 -26.33
N ASP A 31 -16.35 21.62 -26.76
CA ASP A 31 -16.63 22.39 -27.99
C ASP A 31 -16.37 23.90 -27.79
N CYS A 32 -15.34 24.21 -27.00
CA CYS A 32 -14.99 25.56 -26.61
C CYS A 32 -14.11 26.21 -27.68
N ASN A 33 -14.70 26.45 -28.85
CA ASN A 33 -14.05 27.16 -29.95
C ASN A 33 -13.84 28.67 -29.70
N ARG A 34 -14.26 29.25 -28.56
CA ARG A 34 -14.19 30.71 -28.37
C ARG A 34 -13.75 31.27 -27.02
N GLU A 35 -13.54 30.47 -25.97
CA GLU A 35 -13.09 31.03 -24.69
C GLU A 35 -11.95 30.20 -24.08
N LYS A 36 -10.75 30.80 -24.01
CA LYS A 36 -9.53 30.26 -23.37
C LYS A 36 -9.69 29.93 -21.86
N ASN A 37 -10.90 30.05 -21.33
CA ASN A 37 -11.20 30.06 -19.92
C ASN A 37 -12.15 28.95 -19.45
N CYS A 38 -12.54 28.00 -20.31
CA CYS A 38 -13.37 26.88 -19.88
C CYS A 38 -12.70 26.08 -18.74
N GLN A 39 -13.45 25.82 -17.67
CA GLN A 39 -12.99 25.10 -16.48
C GLN A 39 -12.50 23.68 -16.82
N THR A 40 -13.14 23.00 -17.77
CA THR A 40 -12.73 21.68 -18.26
C THR A 40 -11.36 21.73 -18.95
N CYS A 41 -11.13 22.69 -19.86
CA CYS A 41 -9.84 22.86 -20.51
C CYS A 41 -8.73 23.24 -19.53
N ARG A 42 -9.02 24.10 -18.54
CA ARG A 42 -8.07 24.39 -17.46
C ARG A 42 -7.74 23.15 -16.64
N SER A 43 -8.74 22.31 -16.35
CA SER A 43 -8.53 21.03 -15.64
C SER A 43 -7.62 20.09 -16.43
N ILE A 44 -7.87 19.94 -17.74
CA ILE A 44 -7.03 19.13 -18.65
C ILE A 44 -5.61 19.69 -18.75
N ASP A 45 -5.44 21.02 -18.91
CA ASP A 45 -4.12 21.65 -19.00
C ASP A 45 -3.34 21.52 -17.68
N ASN A 46 -4.02 21.69 -16.54
CA ASN A 46 -3.44 21.45 -15.22
C ASN A 46 -3.03 19.99 -15.04
N HIS A 47 -3.82 19.02 -15.54
CA HIS A 47 -3.44 17.61 -15.52
C HIS A 47 -2.18 17.36 -16.35
N ARG A 48 -2.12 17.87 -17.59
CA ARG A 48 -0.94 17.77 -18.45
C ARG A 48 0.31 18.39 -17.82
N LYS A 49 0.19 19.58 -17.22
CA LYS A 49 1.29 20.23 -16.49
C LYS A 49 1.79 19.37 -15.34
N ARG A 50 0.88 18.80 -14.54
CA ARG A 50 1.24 17.87 -13.44
C ARG A 50 1.92 16.59 -13.96
N GLU A 51 1.51 16.04 -15.10
CA GLU A 51 2.18 14.90 -15.72
C GLU A 51 3.60 15.25 -16.18
N ILE A 52 3.79 16.38 -16.85
CA ILE A 52 5.12 16.86 -17.27
C ILE A 52 6.03 17.11 -16.06
N GLU A 53 5.53 17.83 -15.05
CA GLU A 53 6.25 18.06 -13.79
C GLU A 53 6.58 16.75 -13.07
N PHE A 54 5.68 15.76 -13.12
CA PHE A 54 5.90 14.45 -12.54
C PHE A 54 7.07 13.72 -13.20
N PHE A 55 7.10 13.64 -14.53
CA PHE A 55 8.21 13.01 -15.25
C PHE A 55 9.53 13.75 -15.00
N ALA A 56 9.53 15.08 -15.05
CA ALA A 56 10.70 15.89 -14.73
C ALA A 56 11.19 15.66 -13.29
N ASN A 57 10.26 15.50 -12.33
CA ASN A 57 10.59 15.20 -10.94
C ASN A 57 11.10 13.76 -10.75
N ILE A 58 10.62 12.78 -11.51
CA ILE A 58 11.20 11.42 -11.49
C ILE A 58 12.64 11.47 -11.98
N GLU A 59 12.90 12.13 -13.10
CA GLU A 59 14.25 12.29 -13.65
C GLU A 59 15.17 13.01 -12.67
N HIS A 60 14.70 14.12 -12.09
CA HIS A 60 15.45 14.92 -11.11
C HIS A 60 15.70 14.21 -9.79
N ASN A 61 14.72 13.46 -9.26
CA ASN A 61 14.93 12.71 -8.02
C ASN A 61 15.82 11.47 -8.25
N SER A 62 15.81 10.92 -9.45
CA SER A 62 16.72 9.84 -9.85
C SER A 62 18.16 10.34 -9.92
N SER A 63 18.39 11.57 -10.39
CA SER A 63 19.73 12.18 -10.43
C SER A 63 20.25 12.64 -9.06
N LYS A 64 19.36 13.07 -8.14
CA LYS A 64 19.75 13.49 -6.77
C LYS A 64 20.17 12.35 -5.83
N LYS A 65 19.73 11.11 -6.05
CA LYS A 65 20.05 9.96 -5.17
C LYS A 65 21.45 9.36 -5.41
N ASP A 66 22.29 9.96 -6.25
CA ASP A 66 23.64 9.49 -6.58
C ASP A 66 24.74 10.14 -5.73
N HIS A 67 24.62 10.05 -4.40
CA HIS A 67 25.65 10.53 -3.46
C HIS A 67 26.79 9.53 -3.18
N SER A 68 26.87 8.41 -3.90
CA SER A 68 28.02 7.50 -3.85
C SER A 68 28.49 7.17 -5.26
N LYS A 69 29.81 7.01 -5.43
CA LYS A 69 30.49 6.67 -6.69
C LYS A 69 29.89 5.38 -7.26
N LYS A 70 28.88 5.49 -8.12
CA LYS A 70 28.35 4.37 -8.89
C LYS A 70 29.09 4.28 -10.21
N ASP A 71 29.36 3.06 -10.65
CA ASP A 71 30.07 2.84 -11.90
C ASP A 71 29.13 3.11 -13.09
N GLY A 72 29.64 3.88 -14.06
CA GLY A 72 29.03 4.08 -15.38
C GLY A 72 28.56 5.50 -15.69
N THR A 73 28.40 5.77 -16.98
CA THR A 73 27.78 7.00 -17.48
C THR A 73 26.26 6.90 -17.31
N PHE A 74 25.64 7.97 -16.81
CA PHE A 74 24.18 8.07 -16.72
C PHE A 74 23.59 8.07 -18.14
N GLU A 75 22.70 7.10 -18.41
CA GLU A 75 21.90 7.08 -19.63
C GLU A 75 20.49 7.49 -19.26
N LEU A 76 19.94 8.52 -19.92
CA LEU A 76 18.57 8.95 -19.66
C LEU A 76 17.61 7.84 -20.11
N VAL A 77 17.02 7.14 -19.14
CA VAL A 77 15.99 6.14 -19.41
C VAL A 77 14.64 6.85 -19.45
N ASP A 78 14.06 6.94 -20.64
CA ASP A 78 12.70 7.46 -20.81
C ASP A 78 11.68 6.47 -20.19
N SER A 79 10.99 6.94 -19.16
CA SER A 79 9.97 6.16 -18.45
C SER A 79 8.84 5.67 -19.36
N GLN A 80 8.48 6.43 -20.40
CA GLN A 80 7.43 6.03 -21.34
C GLN A 80 7.89 4.89 -22.25
N SER A 81 9.10 5.00 -22.81
CA SER A 81 9.74 3.94 -23.58
C SER A 81 9.93 2.67 -22.76
N LEU A 82 10.36 2.80 -21.50
CA LEU A 82 10.51 1.66 -20.59
C LEU A 82 9.15 1.00 -20.30
N SER A 83 8.11 1.78 -19.99
CA SER A 83 6.75 1.27 -19.82
C SER A 83 6.25 0.53 -21.06
N ILE A 84 6.45 1.09 -22.26
CA ILE A 84 6.08 0.43 -23.54
C ILE A 84 6.84 -0.89 -23.71
N SER A 85 8.15 -0.92 -23.45
CA SER A 85 8.97 -2.13 -23.57
C SER A 85 8.51 -3.26 -22.62
N GLN A 86 7.94 -2.89 -21.47
CA GLN A 86 7.37 -3.81 -20.49
C GLN A 86 5.87 -4.03 -20.67
N GLN A 87 5.30 -3.55 -21.79
CA GLN A 87 3.86 -3.63 -22.08
C GLN A 87 2.98 -2.99 -20.99
N GLY A 88 3.53 -2.05 -20.22
CA GLY A 88 2.87 -1.38 -19.11
C GLY A 88 2.71 -2.26 -17.87
N PHE A 89 3.48 -3.34 -17.71
CA PHE A 89 3.43 -4.19 -16.52
C PHE A 89 4.64 -4.03 -15.61
N CYS A 90 4.40 -4.18 -14.31
CA CYS A 90 5.42 -4.21 -13.29
C CYS A 90 6.34 -5.41 -13.50
N SER A 91 7.65 -5.21 -13.63
CA SER A 91 8.60 -6.33 -13.78
C SER A 91 8.68 -7.27 -12.59
N ILE A 92 8.16 -6.83 -11.44
CA ILE A 92 8.21 -7.55 -10.17
C ILE A 92 6.86 -8.23 -9.92
N SER A 93 5.78 -7.47 -9.80
CA SER A 93 4.46 -8.02 -9.45
C SER A 93 3.60 -8.44 -10.63
N SER A 94 4.04 -8.18 -11.87
CA SER A 94 3.22 -8.34 -13.09
C SER A 94 1.92 -7.52 -13.08
N ALA A 95 1.75 -6.58 -12.14
CA ALA A 95 0.59 -5.70 -12.08
C ALA A 95 0.69 -4.62 -13.18
N ARG A 96 -0.45 -4.23 -13.76
CA ARG A 96 -0.48 -3.16 -14.78
C ARG A 96 -0.17 -1.81 -14.14
N LEU A 97 0.90 -1.17 -14.60
CA LEU A 97 1.37 0.13 -14.13
C LEU A 97 0.55 1.25 -14.76
N GLU A 98 0.34 2.30 -13.97
CA GLU A 98 -0.31 3.54 -14.40
C GLU A 98 0.70 4.69 -14.37
N LEU A 99 0.73 5.50 -15.42
CA LEU A 99 1.63 6.66 -15.52
C LEU A 99 1.04 7.91 -14.83
N SER A 100 -0.26 7.89 -14.53
CA SER A 100 -0.96 9.02 -13.93
C SER A 100 -0.50 9.28 -12.50
N PRO A 101 -0.23 10.52 -12.11
CA PRO A 101 0.23 10.83 -10.76
C PRO A 101 -0.83 10.51 -9.70
N GLY A 102 -0.38 9.92 -8.58
CA GLY A 102 -1.25 9.63 -7.43
C GLY A 102 -2.14 8.39 -7.57
N CYS A 103 -1.94 7.58 -8.61
CA CYS A 103 -2.59 6.28 -8.75
C CYS A 103 -1.95 5.20 -7.86
N ASN A 104 -2.65 4.08 -7.75
CA ASN A 104 -2.38 2.95 -6.89
C ASN A 104 -1.36 1.94 -7.49
N ILE A 105 -0.93 2.10 -8.72
CA ILE A 105 0.13 1.25 -9.30
C ILE A 105 1.03 2.16 -10.10
N GLN A 106 1.45 3.24 -9.45
CA GLN A 106 2.15 4.31 -10.12
C GLN A 106 3.48 3.79 -10.64
N PHE A 107 3.75 4.04 -11.92
CA PHE A 107 5.01 3.68 -12.53
C PHE A 107 6.18 4.33 -11.80
N SER A 108 7.22 3.55 -11.54
CA SER A 108 8.46 4.03 -10.97
C SER A 108 9.65 3.27 -11.56
N MET A 109 10.75 3.97 -11.79
CA MET A 109 11.97 3.35 -12.28
C MET A 109 12.79 2.77 -11.13
N ASN A 110 13.10 1.48 -11.23
CA ASN A 110 13.95 0.77 -10.29
C ASN A 110 15.23 0.30 -10.99
N ARG A 111 16.35 0.42 -10.27
CA ARG A 111 17.61 -0.19 -10.69
C ARG A 111 17.60 -1.68 -10.37
N ILE A 112 17.97 -2.51 -11.33
CA ILE A 112 18.15 -3.95 -11.13
C ILE A 112 19.35 -4.18 -10.20
N LYS A 113 20.48 -3.50 -10.47
CA LYS A 113 21.69 -3.49 -9.64
C LYS A 113 21.94 -2.09 -9.11
N ASP A 114 21.92 -1.90 -7.79
CA ASP A 114 22.06 -0.57 -7.17
C ASP A 114 23.45 0.07 -7.31
N GLY A 115 24.49 -0.75 -7.48
CA GLY A 115 25.86 -0.26 -7.71
C GLY A 115 26.08 0.32 -9.11
N ILE A 116 25.14 0.11 -10.03
CA ILE A 116 25.16 0.62 -11.40
C ILE A 116 24.11 1.72 -11.50
N THR A 117 24.42 2.81 -12.21
CA THR A 117 23.46 3.90 -12.41
C THR A 117 22.24 3.45 -13.26
N TYR A 118 21.31 4.37 -13.51
CA TYR A 118 20.20 4.13 -14.43
C TYR A 118 20.74 3.99 -15.86
N ARG A 119 20.65 2.77 -16.37
CA ARG A 119 20.99 2.38 -17.75
C ARG A 119 19.84 1.57 -18.33
N ILE A 120 19.71 1.53 -19.65
CA ILE A 120 18.60 0.81 -20.30
C ILE A 120 18.60 -0.68 -19.92
N ASP A 121 19.80 -1.27 -19.74
CA ASP A 121 19.99 -2.68 -19.34
C ASP A 121 19.90 -2.92 -17.83
N ASN A 122 19.92 -1.86 -17.01
CA ASN A 122 19.91 -1.93 -15.55
C ASN A 122 18.66 -1.28 -14.94
N THR A 123 17.67 -0.90 -15.74
CA THR A 123 16.46 -0.22 -15.27
C THR A 123 15.22 -1.02 -15.64
N GLU A 124 14.30 -1.13 -14.68
CA GLU A 124 12.99 -1.74 -14.88
C GLU A 124 11.90 -0.82 -14.32
N GLY A 125 10.77 -0.74 -15.01
CA GLY A 125 9.55 -0.14 -14.48
C GLY A 125 8.89 -1.09 -13.49
N ILE A 126 8.61 -0.56 -12.31
CA ILE A 126 7.95 -1.25 -11.21
C ILE A 126 6.87 -0.36 -10.61
N ALA A 127 6.02 -0.93 -9.75
CA ALA A 127 5.07 -0.15 -8.98
C ALA A 127 5.86 0.68 -7.95
N ARG A 128 5.53 1.96 -7.79
CA ARG A 128 6.20 2.90 -6.89
C ARG A 128 6.25 2.36 -5.46
N GLU A 129 5.22 1.63 -5.06
CA GLU A 129 5.06 0.98 -3.76
C GLU A 129 6.08 -0.15 -3.54
N LEU A 130 6.56 -0.76 -4.62
CA LEU A 130 7.64 -1.75 -4.62
C LEU A 130 9.01 -1.10 -4.79
N ASN A 131 9.08 0.20 -5.14
CA ASN A 131 10.33 0.95 -5.23
C ASN A 131 10.79 1.43 -3.85
N THR A 132 10.98 0.47 -2.95
CA THR A 132 11.47 0.70 -1.58
C THR A 132 13.00 0.63 -1.52
N CYS A 133 13.59 1.05 -0.40
CA CYS A 133 15.02 0.82 -0.14
C CYS A 133 15.38 -0.67 -0.09
N ALA A 134 14.43 -1.55 0.22
CA ALA A 134 14.59 -2.99 0.07
C ALA A 134 14.39 -3.38 -1.40
N LYS A 135 15.38 -4.04 -2.00
CA LYS A 135 15.28 -4.53 -3.39
C LYS A 135 14.44 -5.79 -3.44
N TRP A 136 13.34 -5.66 -4.17
CA TRP A 136 12.52 -6.76 -4.62
C TRP A 136 13.18 -7.36 -5.85
N THR A 137 13.91 -8.46 -5.69
CA THR A 137 14.44 -9.18 -6.85
C THR A 137 13.41 -10.19 -7.34
N LYS A 138 13.44 -10.53 -8.64
CA LYS A 138 12.66 -11.66 -9.16
C LYS A 138 12.99 -12.94 -8.40
N ASP A 139 14.22 -13.11 -7.93
CA ASP A 139 14.61 -14.25 -7.10
C ASP A 139 13.99 -14.20 -5.71
N LEU A 140 13.91 -13.03 -5.06
CA LEU A 140 13.21 -12.88 -3.78
C LEU A 140 11.73 -13.19 -3.94
N LEU A 141 11.10 -12.72 -5.02
CA LEU A 141 9.72 -13.07 -5.33
C LEU A 141 9.56 -14.53 -5.72
N ARG A 142 10.50 -15.14 -6.45
CA ARG A 142 10.49 -16.56 -6.77
C ARG A 142 10.78 -17.42 -5.56
N ASP A 143 11.56 -16.95 -4.60
CA ASP A 143 11.79 -17.64 -3.35
C ASP A 143 10.53 -17.50 -2.48
N MET A 144 9.89 -16.33 -2.48
CA MET A 144 8.54 -16.18 -1.94
C MET A 144 7.56 -17.12 -2.65
N ASP A 145 7.60 -17.23 -3.99
CA ASP A 145 6.67 -18.01 -4.81
C ASP A 145 6.95 -19.52 -4.74
N LYS A 146 8.21 -19.95 -4.64
CA LYS A 146 8.60 -21.33 -4.34
C LYS A 146 8.18 -21.69 -2.94
N ASN A 147 8.33 -20.77 -1.99
CA ASN A 147 7.80 -20.96 -0.66
C ASN A 147 6.27 -21.03 -0.72
N LEU A 148 5.57 -20.13 -1.44
CA LEU A 148 4.10 -20.08 -1.63
C LEU A 148 3.51 -21.26 -2.41
N GLY A 149 4.26 -21.76 -3.40
CA GLY A 149 3.88 -22.82 -4.33
C GLY A 149 4.29 -24.20 -3.85
N SER A 150 5.21 -24.30 -2.88
CA SER A 150 5.38 -25.54 -2.13
C SER A 150 4.06 -25.86 -1.43
N LYS A 151 3.61 -27.12 -1.50
CA LYS A 151 2.38 -27.59 -0.82
C LYS A 151 2.34 -27.24 0.68
N VAL A 152 3.49 -26.91 1.28
CA VAL A 152 3.65 -26.45 2.67
C VAL A 152 2.89 -25.14 2.94
N PHE A 153 2.72 -24.30 1.91
CA PHE A 153 2.24 -22.94 2.10
C PHE A 153 0.74 -22.75 1.93
N ASN A 154 0.04 -23.66 1.23
CA ASN A 154 -1.40 -23.79 1.35
C ASN A 154 -1.80 -24.83 2.42
N ARG A 155 -0.82 -25.50 3.03
CA ARG A 155 -1.09 -26.35 4.19
C ARG A 155 -1.58 -25.45 5.32
N VAL A 156 -2.83 -25.67 5.70
CA VAL A 156 -3.30 -25.27 7.02
C VAL A 156 -2.42 -26.03 8.00
N LEU A 157 -1.48 -25.33 8.64
CA LEU A 157 -0.70 -25.92 9.72
C LEU A 157 -1.67 -26.38 10.80
N ALA A 158 -1.51 -27.62 11.26
CA ALA A 158 -2.26 -28.09 12.41
C ALA A 158 -1.88 -27.24 13.63
N ASN A 159 -2.80 -27.07 14.59
CA ASN A 159 -2.57 -26.25 15.78
C ASN A 159 -1.30 -26.65 16.55
N GLN A 160 -0.94 -27.94 16.53
CA GLN A 160 0.29 -28.46 17.14
C GLN A 160 1.56 -27.93 16.48
N GLU A 161 1.60 -27.89 15.14
CA GLU A 161 2.75 -27.42 14.38
C GLU A 161 2.92 -25.90 14.53
N LEU A 162 1.81 -25.16 14.55
CA LEU A 162 1.81 -23.72 14.81
C LEU A 162 2.27 -23.40 16.24
N SER A 163 1.86 -24.19 17.22
CA SER A 163 2.34 -24.07 18.60
C SER A 163 3.83 -24.38 18.71
N ARG A 164 4.30 -25.38 17.96
CA ARG A 164 5.72 -25.74 17.89
C ARG A 164 6.54 -24.58 17.31
N LEU A 165 6.11 -23.99 16.19
CA LEU A 165 6.76 -22.80 15.62
C LEU A 165 6.74 -21.64 16.61
N PHE A 166 5.61 -21.41 17.29
CA PHE A 166 5.50 -20.36 18.29
C PHE A 166 6.54 -20.50 19.42
N LEU A 167 6.81 -21.73 19.86
CA LEU A 167 7.77 -22.03 20.94
C LEU A 167 9.22 -22.06 20.45
N LEU A 168 9.49 -22.67 19.29
CA LEU A 168 10.86 -22.85 18.79
C LEU A 168 11.46 -21.58 18.21
N ASP A 169 10.66 -20.74 17.55
CA ASP A 169 11.16 -19.55 16.85
C ASP A 169 11.16 -18.29 17.74
N ASP A 170 11.01 -18.47 19.06
CA ASP A 170 10.97 -17.37 20.02
C ASP A 170 9.95 -16.28 19.65
N VAL A 171 8.82 -16.70 19.04
CA VAL A 171 7.83 -15.78 18.46
C VAL A 171 7.33 -14.77 19.47
N TRP A 172 7.20 -15.19 20.73
CA TRP A 172 6.80 -14.31 21.82
C TRP A 172 7.74 -13.11 22.01
N LYS A 173 9.07 -13.30 21.90
CA LYS A 173 10.06 -12.21 22.06
C LYS A 173 9.87 -11.17 20.97
N ILE A 174 9.71 -11.64 19.75
CA ILE A 174 9.52 -10.77 18.59
C ILE A 174 8.17 -10.03 18.67
N LEU A 175 7.11 -10.67 19.17
CA LEU A 175 5.85 -9.96 19.43
C LEU A 175 6.00 -8.85 20.50
N VAL A 176 6.80 -9.08 21.55
CA VAL A 176 7.12 -8.05 22.56
C VAL A 176 7.85 -6.89 21.91
N GLU A 177 8.95 -7.16 21.19
CA GLU A 177 9.74 -6.14 20.48
C GLU A 177 8.89 -5.32 19.50
N ARG A 178 8.04 -5.99 18.73
CA ARG A 178 7.17 -5.33 17.74
C ARG A 178 6.09 -4.50 18.42
N LYS A 179 5.54 -4.94 19.57
CA LYS A 179 4.61 -4.14 20.38
C LYS A 179 5.28 -2.88 20.90
N ASP A 180 6.50 -2.99 21.43
CA ASP A 180 7.21 -1.85 21.99
C ASP A 180 7.58 -0.83 20.91
N HIS A 181 8.02 -1.31 19.74
CA HIS A 181 8.21 -0.45 18.57
C HIS A 181 6.90 0.23 18.12
N ALA A 182 5.78 -0.51 18.08
CA ALA A 182 4.47 0.07 17.75
C ALA A 182 4.03 1.12 18.79
N LYS A 183 4.32 0.90 20.08
CA LYS A 183 4.03 1.85 21.16
C LYS A 183 4.85 3.11 21.03
N SER A 184 6.16 3.00 20.84
CA SER A 184 7.06 4.14 20.59
C SER A 184 6.56 4.96 19.40
N SER A 185 6.29 4.30 18.27
CA SER A 185 5.76 4.97 17.08
C SER A 185 4.41 5.66 17.32
N ASN A 186 3.54 5.07 18.15
CA ASN A 186 2.26 5.68 18.52
C ASN A 186 2.46 6.92 19.41
N ASP A 187 3.38 6.85 20.37
CA ASP A 187 3.70 7.95 21.27
C ASP A 187 4.37 9.12 20.54
N ASP A 188 5.34 8.83 19.68
CA ASP A 188 6.00 9.82 18.83
C ASP A 188 4.95 10.60 18.03
N ARG A 189 3.99 9.88 17.44
CA ARG A 189 2.91 10.50 16.67
C ARG A 189 1.90 11.26 17.53
N ASN A 190 1.72 10.88 18.79
CA ASN A 190 0.87 11.62 19.73
C ASN A 190 1.56 12.89 20.26
N GLY A 191 2.90 12.92 20.24
CA GLY A 191 3.70 14.10 20.56
C GLY A 191 3.74 15.15 19.45
N LEU A 192 3.34 14.81 18.23
CA LEU A 192 3.29 15.75 17.11
C LEU A 192 2.18 16.79 17.34
N GLU A 193 2.56 18.05 17.49
CA GLU A 193 1.63 19.18 17.68
C GLU A 193 0.59 19.31 16.57
N SER A 194 0.92 18.87 15.37
CA SER A 194 0.01 18.88 14.22
C SER A 194 -1.17 17.92 14.35
N ARG A 195 -1.18 17.04 15.36
CA ARG A 195 -2.24 16.04 15.54
C ARG A 195 -3.27 16.49 16.57
N GLN A 196 -4.49 16.65 16.08
CA GLN A 196 -5.66 17.01 16.89
C GLN A 196 -6.23 15.83 17.70
N VAL A 197 -5.82 14.59 17.41
CA VAL A 197 -6.37 13.37 18.03
C VAL A 197 -5.26 12.54 18.65
N ILE A 198 -5.43 12.21 19.93
CA ILE A 198 -4.59 11.25 20.65
C ILE A 198 -4.96 9.84 20.20
N LEU A 199 -4.01 9.11 19.64
CA LEU A 199 -4.17 7.70 19.28
C LEU A 199 -4.09 6.81 20.52
N GLN A 200 -5.13 5.98 20.70
CA GLN A 200 -5.19 4.93 21.72
C GLN A 200 -4.16 3.82 21.47
N PHE A 201 -3.80 3.09 22.52
CA PHE A 201 -2.89 1.95 22.43
C PHE A 201 -3.32 0.91 23.46
N ASP A 202 -4.11 -0.07 23.02
CA ASP A 202 -4.78 -1.04 23.89
C ASP A 202 -4.29 -2.47 23.64
N ILE A 203 -3.39 -2.66 22.65
CA ILE A 203 -2.87 -3.98 22.34
C ILE A 203 -1.88 -4.48 23.41
N THR A 204 -2.05 -5.73 23.82
CA THR A 204 -1.14 -6.45 24.73
C THR A 204 -0.39 -7.54 23.97
N VAL A 205 0.64 -8.11 24.60
CA VAL A 205 1.39 -9.23 23.99
C VAL A 205 0.48 -10.46 23.87
N GLU A 206 -0.38 -10.70 24.86
CA GLU A 206 -1.37 -11.78 24.89
C GLU A 206 -2.34 -11.66 23.71
N PHE A 207 -2.81 -10.44 23.42
CA PHE A 207 -3.63 -10.19 22.24
C PHE A 207 -2.88 -10.49 20.94
N LEU A 208 -1.61 -10.09 20.82
CA LEU A 208 -0.80 -10.39 19.64
C LEU A 208 -0.54 -11.90 19.47
N LYS A 209 -0.42 -12.65 20.57
CA LYS A 209 -0.37 -14.13 20.55
C LYS A 209 -1.68 -14.68 19.97
N LEU A 210 -2.82 -14.21 20.47
CA LEU A 210 -4.13 -14.61 19.95
C LEU A 210 -4.27 -14.28 18.46
N LEU A 211 -3.81 -13.11 18.01
CA LEU A 211 -3.77 -12.75 16.59
C LEU A 211 -2.89 -13.69 15.78
N TRP A 212 -1.68 -14.03 16.26
CA TRP A 212 -0.80 -14.97 15.58
C TRP A 212 -1.48 -16.32 15.36
N PHE A 213 -2.12 -16.87 16.39
CA PHE A 213 -2.87 -18.12 16.29
C PHE A 213 -4.10 -18.00 15.39
N LYS A 214 -4.88 -16.93 15.53
CA LYS A 214 -6.06 -16.64 14.70
C LYS A 214 -5.69 -16.51 13.21
N GLN A 215 -4.57 -15.86 12.92
CA GLN A 215 -4.03 -15.71 11.57
C GLN A 215 -3.18 -16.89 11.11
N ARG A 216 -2.99 -17.90 11.97
CA ARG A 216 -2.15 -19.08 11.71
C ARG A 216 -0.73 -18.74 11.23
N GLY A 217 -0.13 -17.71 11.81
CA GLY A 217 1.20 -17.22 11.44
C GLY A 217 1.27 -16.51 10.08
N ARG A 218 0.13 -16.21 9.45
CA ARG A 218 0.07 -15.61 8.10
C ARG A 218 -0.24 -14.13 8.14
N CYS A 219 0.31 -13.41 7.17
CA CYS A 219 0.03 -12.02 6.91
C CYS A 219 -1.45 -11.84 6.61
N TYR A 220 -2.08 -10.87 7.29
CA TYR A 220 -3.50 -10.57 7.13
C TYR A 220 -3.89 -10.24 5.68
N TYR A 221 -3.06 -9.49 4.96
CA TYR A 221 -3.39 -9.04 3.61
C TYR A 221 -3.15 -10.11 2.55
N SER A 222 -2.00 -10.77 2.60
CA SER A 222 -1.56 -11.65 1.50
C SER A 222 -1.74 -13.14 1.79
N GLY A 223 -2.07 -13.53 3.02
CA GLY A 223 -2.07 -14.93 3.45
C GLY A 223 -0.66 -15.55 3.51
N ILE A 224 0.39 -14.74 3.30
CA ILE A 224 1.78 -15.17 3.27
C ILE A 224 2.24 -15.55 4.68
N MET A 225 2.80 -16.74 4.91
CA MET A 225 3.47 -17.10 6.17
C MET A 225 4.53 -16.05 6.51
N MET A 226 4.40 -15.44 7.68
CA MET A 226 5.33 -14.44 8.16
C MET A 226 6.57 -15.12 8.72
N LEU A 227 7.73 -14.55 8.41
CA LEU A 227 8.97 -14.94 9.06
C LEU A 227 9.05 -14.26 10.42
N VAL A 228 9.44 -15.01 11.42
CA VAL A 228 9.62 -14.47 12.76
C VAL A 228 11.07 -14.00 12.89
N LYS A 229 12.03 -14.86 12.50
CA LYS A 229 13.46 -14.57 12.55
C LYS A 229 14.13 -14.69 11.19
N THR A 230 15.15 -13.87 10.97
CA THR A 230 16.08 -13.91 9.85
C THR A 230 17.35 -13.15 10.24
N ASP A 231 18.45 -13.50 9.62
CA ASP A 231 19.72 -12.77 9.60
C ASP A 231 19.60 -11.35 9.00
N ARG A 232 18.53 -11.05 8.26
CA ARG A 232 18.30 -9.77 7.60
C ARG A 232 17.27 -8.92 8.36
N PRO A 233 17.65 -7.83 9.04
CA PRO A 233 16.76 -7.05 9.91
C PRO A 233 15.57 -6.38 9.20
N HIS A 234 15.61 -6.28 7.87
CA HIS A 234 14.56 -5.68 7.03
C HIS A 234 14.01 -6.65 5.98
N HIS A 235 14.06 -7.95 6.23
CA HIS A 235 13.47 -8.92 5.30
C HIS A 235 11.98 -8.64 5.10
N PRO A 236 11.47 -8.63 3.85
CA PRO A 236 10.09 -8.20 3.57
C PRO A 236 9.04 -9.07 4.25
N LEU A 237 9.32 -10.36 4.43
CA LEU A 237 8.42 -11.30 5.11
C LEU A 237 8.44 -11.25 6.64
N LEU A 238 9.30 -10.44 7.26
CA LEU A 238 9.34 -10.35 8.72
C LEU A 238 7.97 -9.96 9.28
N LEU A 239 7.59 -10.55 10.41
CA LEU A 239 6.38 -10.16 11.11
C LEU A 239 6.42 -8.69 11.50
N SER A 240 5.30 -8.02 11.28
CA SER A 240 5.07 -6.65 11.69
C SER A 240 3.63 -6.45 12.16
N ILE A 241 3.42 -5.44 13.00
CA ILE A 241 2.09 -5.02 13.46
C ILE A 241 1.62 -3.88 12.57
N GLU A 242 0.36 -3.93 12.13
CA GLU A 242 -0.24 -2.89 11.30
C GLU A 242 -1.63 -2.49 11.76
N ARG A 243 -1.96 -1.23 11.50
CA ARG A 243 -3.29 -0.66 11.75
C ARG A 243 -4.16 -0.83 10.52
N LEU A 244 -5.38 -1.35 10.70
CA LEU A 244 -6.35 -1.45 9.61
C LEU A 244 -6.73 -0.06 9.09
N ASN A 245 -7.02 0.86 10.00
CA ASN A 245 -7.25 2.27 9.74
C ASN A 245 -6.16 3.12 10.41
N PRO A 246 -5.35 3.86 9.64
CA PRO A 246 -4.26 4.68 10.17
C PRO A 246 -4.72 5.90 10.98
N LEU A 247 -6.01 6.27 10.90
CA LEU A 247 -6.62 7.35 11.70
C LEU A 247 -6.88 6.94 13.15
N PHE A 248 -6.92 5.63 13.42
CA PHE A 248 -7.06 5.11 14.78
C PHE A 248 -5.72 4.61 15.30
N GLY A 249 -5.67 4.42 16.61
CA GLY A 249 -4.51 3.88 17.31
C GLY A 249 -4.36 2.38 17.11
N TYR A 250 -3.49 1.77 17.92
CA TYR A 250 -3.38 0.32 17.98
C TYR A 250 -4.39 -0.21 19.01
N THR A 251 -5.60 -0.47 18.54
CA THR A 251 -6.70 -1.04 19.34
C THR A 251 -6.94 -2.50 18.92
N LEU A 252 -7.69 -3.26 19.73
CA LEU A 252 -7.95 -4.69 19.48
C LEU A 252 -8.70 -4.94 18.15
N ASP A 253 -9.55 -4.01 17.74
CA ASP A 253 -10.34 -4.05 16.51
C ASP A 253 -9.62 -3.45 15.29
N ASN A 254 -8.59 -2.63 15.52
CA ASN A 254 -7.87 -1.93 14.47
C ASN A 254 -6.47 -2.50 14.21
N THR A 255 -6.08 -3.63 14.80
CA THR A 255 -4.72 -4.16 14.71
C THR A 255 -4.68 -5.55 14.09
N VAL A 256 -3.72 -5.78 13.20
CA VAL A 256 -3.45 -7.08 12.55
C VAL A 256 -1.95 -7.34 12.42
N LEU A 257 -1.58 -8.60 12.18
CA LEU A 257 -0.19 -8.98 11.87
C LEU A 257 0.00 -9.09 10.34
N ILE A 258 1.11 -8.56 9.84
CA ILE A 258 1.42 -8.52 8.40
C ILE A 258 2.90 -8.81 8.15
N CYS A 259 3.25 -9.12 6.90
CA CYS A 259 4.64 -9.04 6.46
C CYS A 259 5.11 -7.58 6.46
N PHE A 260 6.34 -7.33 6.92
CA PHE A 260 6.98 -6.04 7.06
C PHE A 260 6.92 -5.19 5.79
N CYS A 261 7.01 -5.82 4.62
CA CYS A 261 6.88 -5.15 3.33
C CYS A 261 5.57 -4.35 3.17
N PHE A 262 4.48 -4.82 3.78
CA PHE A 262 3.18 -4.15 3.73
C PHE A 262 3.03 -3.04 4.78
N ASN A 263 4.02 -2.86 5.67
CA ASN A 263 4.00 -1.84 6.72
C ASN A 263 4.65 -0.51 6.28
N SER A 264 4.79 -0.28 4.97
CA SER A 264 5.43 0.92 4.43
C SER A 264 4.36 1.91 3.96
N CYS A 265 4.46 3.19 4.35
CA CYS A 265 3.45 4.23 4.09
C CYS A 265 3.00 4.37 2.62
N ALA A 266 3.80 3.89 1.66
CA ALA A 266 3.47 3.91 0.23
C ALA A 266 2.52 2.76 -0.19
N THR A 267 2.56 1.60 0.48
CA THR A 267 1.79 0.39 0.08
C THR A 267 0.37 0.37 0.67
N VAL A 268 0.08 1.19 1.69
CA VAL A 268 -1.00 0.95 2.66
C VAL A 268 -2.42 1.14 2.12
N ASN A 269 -2.77 2.21 1.39
CA ASN A 269 -4.18 2.37 0.96
C ASN A 269 -4.46 1.61 -0.33
N THR A 270 -3.53 1.75 -1.25
CA THR A 270 -3.48 1.19 -2.58
C THR A 270 -3.50 -0.33 -2.65
N TYR A 271 -2.55 -0.99 -1.99
CA TYR A 271 -2.38 -2.45 -2.11
C TYR A 271 -3.43 -3.17 -1.26
N LYS A 272 -3.85 -2.57 -0.15
CA LYS A 272 -5.01 -3.04 0.63
C LYS A 272 -6.29 -2.97 -0.20
N ASP A 273 -6.54 -1.88 -0.91
CA ASP A 273 -7.71 -1.77 -1.79
C ASP A 273 -7.65 -2.78 -2.95
N ILE A 274 -6.48 -3.00 -3.56
CA ILE A 274 -6.32 -3.98 -4.65
C ILE A 274 -6.54 -5.40 -4.14
N LEU A 275 -5.89 -5.79 -3.04
CA LEU A 275 -6.07 -7.12 -2.45
C LEU A 275 -7.52 -7.35 -2.00
N ASN A 276 -8.15 -6.34 -1.39
CA ASN A 276 -9.56 -6.40 -1.01
C ASN A 276 -10.44 -6.59 -2.26
N ARG A 277 -10.17 -5.88 -3.36
CA ARG A 277 -10.89 -6.06 -4.64
C ARG A 277 -10.67 -7.44 -5.24
N GLN A 278 -9.44 -7.98 -5.17
CA GLN A 278 -9.14 -9.32 -5.66
C GLN A 278 -9.82 -10.39 -4.81
N GLN A 279 -9.81 -10.26 -3.49
CA GLN A 279 -10.54 -11.14 -2.57
C GLN A 279 -12.04 -11.08 -2.82
N LEU A 280 -12.62 -9.87 -2.97
CA LEU A 280 -14.01 -9.68 -3.39
C LEU A 280 -14.32 -10.38 -4.71
N ALA A 281 -13.45 -10.24 -5.72
CA ALA A 281 -13.63 -10.89 -7.01
C ALA A 281 -13.62 -12.43 -6.90
N ILE A 282 -12.71 -12.99 -6.10
CA ILE A 282 -12.65 -14.44 -5.83
C ILE A 282 -13.91 -14.92 -5.10
N ILE A 283 -14.36 -14.19 -4.08
CA ILE A 283 -15.58 -14.50 -3.35
C ILE A 283 -16.78 -14.45 -4.30
N ASN A 284 -16.90 -13.41 -5.13
CA ASN A 284 -17.98 -13.29 -6.11
C ASN A 284 -17.96 -14.45 -7.11
N GLN A 285 -16.79 -14.83 -7.62
CA GLN A 285 -16.67 -15.98 -8.52
C GLN A 285 -17.08 -17.29 -7.84
N GLN A 286 -16.74 -17.48 -6.56
CA GLN A 286 -17.18 -18.64 -5.80
C GLN A 286 -18.70 -18.63 -5.60
N LEU A 287 -19.28 -17.49 -5.23
CA LEU A 287 -20.72 -17.31 -5.08
C LEU A 287 -21.46 -17.61 -6.40
N GLU A 288 -20.98 -17.11 -7.53
CA GLU A 288 -21.57 -17.38 -8.85
C GLU A 288 -21.58 -18.87 -9.19
N LYS A 289 -20.47 -19.58 -8.93
CA LYS A 289 -20.40 -21.04 -9.11
C LYS A 289 -21.42 -21.77 -8.23
N PHE A 290 -21.64 -21.28 -7.01
CA PHE A 290 -22.62 -21.86 -6.10
C PHE A 290 -24.06 -21.61 -6.55
N TYR A 291 -24.39 -20.42 -7.04
CA TYR A 291 -25.74 -20.12 -7.54
C TYR A 291 -26.13 -20.93 -8.80
N GLN A 292 -25.14 -21.47 -9.51
CA GLN A 292 -25.36 -22.33 -10.68
C GLN A 292 -25.61 -23.81 -10.32
N ASP A 293 -25.37 -24.23 -9.08
CA ASP A 293 -25.61 -25.61 -8.62
C ASP A 293 -26.90 -25.67 -7.76
N PRO A 294 -28.01 -26.23 -8.28
CA PRO A 294 -29.26 -26.35 -7.53
C PRO A 294 -29.23 -27.39 -6.41
N THR A 295 -28.13 -28.13 -6.22
CA THR A 295 -28.03 -29.26 -5.27
C THR A 295 -27.01 -29.02 -4.15
N LEU A 296 -27.15 -27.91 -3.44
CA LEU A 296 -26.28 -27.59 -2.30
C LEU A 296 -26.63 -28.43 -1.07
N ASN A 297 -25.61 -29.03 -0.44
CA ASN A 297 -25.76 -29.64 0.87
C ASN A 297 -25.67 -28.61 2.01
N GLN A 298 -26.11 -28.98 3.22
CA GLN A 298 -26.16 -28.10 4.40
C GLN A 298 -24.82 -27.44 4.73
N LYS A 299 -23.70 -28.13 4.48
CA LYS A 299 -22.36 -27.61 4.74
C LYS A 299 -22.00 -26.51 3.74
N GLN A 300 -22.29 -26.70 2.46
CA GLN A 300 -22.08 -25.70 1.42
C GLN A 300 -22.92 -24.43 1.69
N ILE A 301 -24.16 -24.59 2.16
CA ILE A 301 -25.02 -23.46 2.58
C ILE A 301 -24.37 -22.66 3.72
N SER A 302 -23.85 -23.33 4.75
CA SER A 302 -23.17 -22.64 5.86
C SER A 302 -21.89 -21.91 5.41
N ASP A 303 -21.13 -22.48 4.49
CA ASP A 303 -19.92 -21.84 3.97
C ASP A 303 -20.26 -20.65 3.05
N LEU A 304 -21.37 -20.70 2.31
CA LEU A 304 -21.97 -19.60 1.56
C LEU A 304 -22.35 -18.42 2.46
N GLU A 305 -23.01 -18.68 3.58
CA GLU A 305 -23.39 -17.64 4.54
C GLU A 305 -22.16 -16.92 5.13
N LYS A 306 -21.08 -17.66 5.41
CA LYS A 306 -19.81 -17.06 5.86
C LYS A 306 -19.18 -16.19 4.78
N LEU A 307 -19.17 -16.65 3.53
CA LEU A 307 -18.63 -15.88 2.40
C LEU A 307 -19.43 -14.59 2.17
N LYS A 308 -20.76 -14.67 2.22
CA LYS A 308 -21.65 -13.50 2.09
C LYS A 308 -21.39 -12.47 3.19
N LYS A 309 -21.24 -12.92 4.45
CA LYS A 309 -20.90 -12.04 5.58
C LYS A 309 -19.54 -11.34 5.40
N GLU A 310 -18.54 -12.03 4.84
CA GLU A 310 -17.25 -11.41 4.55
C GLU A 310 -17.32 -10.43 3.37
N MET A 311 -18.11 -10.74 2.34
CA MET A 311 -18.39 -9.82 1.23
C MET A 311 -19.02 -8.52 1.74
N ASP A 312 -20.08 -8.61 2.56
CA ASP A 312 -20.75 -7.45 3.15
C ASP A 312 -19.78 -6.59 3.99
N ARG A 313 -18.89 -7.25 4.74
CA ARG A 313 -17.83 -6.57 5.51
C ARG A 313 -16.86 -5.81 4.60
N LEU A 314 -16.41 -6.42 3.50
CA LEU A 314 -15.49 -5.79 2.56
C LEU A 314 -16.14 -4.63 1.79
N GLU A 315 -17.41 -4.76 1.41
CA GLU A 315 -18.18 -3.67 0.80
C GLU A 315 -18.39 -2.50 1.76
N TRP A 316 -18.69 -2.78 3.03
CA TRP A 316 -18.78 -1.76 4.06
C TRP A 316 -17.45 -1.00 4.22
N LEU A 317 -16.32 -1.70 4.28
CA LEU A 317 -14.99 -1.07 4.36
C LEU A 317 -14.71 -0.16 3.15
N LYS A 318 -15.15 -0.57 1.94
CA LYS A 318 -15.04 0.23 0.72
C LYS A 318 -15.90 1.49 0.77
N LEU A 319 -17.14 1.41 1.26
CA LEU A 319 -18.00 2.58 1.41
C LEU A 319 -17.46 3.55 2.46
N GLU A 320 -16.91 3.02 3.55
CA GLU A 320 -16.38 3.84 4.64
C GLU A 320 -15.05 4.53 4.26
N SER A 321 -14.25 3.90 3.39
CA SER A 321 -13.08 4.57 2.80
C SER A 321 -13.51 5.74 1.92
N VAL A 322 -14.53 5.58 1.07
CA VAL A 322 -15.06 6.66 0.21
C VAL A 322 -15.65 7.82 1.04
N LYS A 323 -16.38 7.53 2.13
CA LYS A 323 -16.91 8.57 3.02
C LYS A 323 -15.80 9.37 3.73
N LYS A 324 -14.71 8.72 4.12
CA LYS A 324 -13.57 9.38 4.78
C LYS A 324 -12.78 10.33 3.87
N HIS A 325 -12.79 10.07 2.56
CA HIS A 325 -12.10 10.92 1.59
C HIS A 325 -13.00 12.05 1.04
N SER A 326 -14.32 12.00 1.30
CA SER A 326 -15.29 12.98 0.77
C SER A 326 -15.77 14.02 1.79
N LYS A 327 -15.45 13.88 3.08
CA LYS A 327 -15.77 14.89 4.10
C LYS A 327 -14.49 15.47 4.72
N PRO A 328 -14.19 16.78 4.58
CA PRO A 328 -13.21 17.42 5.46
C PRO A 328 -13.71 17.26 6.89
N PHE A 329 -12.88 16.70 7.77
CA PHE A 329 -13.19 16.55 9.18
C PHE A 329 -13.09 17.93 9.84
N ILE A 330 -14.19 18.69 9.82
CA ILE A 330 -14.28 19.99 10.48
C ILE A 330 -14.67 19.72 11.93
N TYR A 331 -13.72 19.84 12.86
CA TYR A 331 -14.03 19.86 14.28
C TYR A 331 -14.85 21.11 14.60
N THR A 332 -15.93 20.95 15.36
CA THR A 332 -16.61 22.10 15.94
C THR A 332 -15.70 22.74 16.99
N PRO A 333 -15.73 24.08 17.15
CA PRO A 333 -14.98 24.76 18.20
C PRO A 333 -15.17 24.14 19.60
N GLN A 334 -16.39 23.68 19.93
CA GLN A 334 -16.68 23.01 21.21
C GLN A 334 -15.88 21.71 21.39
N LEU A 335 -15.70 20.91 20.33
CA LEU A 335 -14.94 19.66 20.43
C LEU A 335 -13.45 19.92 20.62
N ILE A 336 -12.92 20.99 20.01
CA ILE A 336 -11.55 21.45 20.22
C ILE A 336 -11.34 21.88 21.69
N GLU A 337 -12.26 22.68 22.24
CA GLU A 337 -12.20 23.12 23.64
C GLU A 337 -12.25 21.93 24.62
N GLN A 338 -13.11 20.95 24.38
CA GLN A 338 -13.18 19.73 25.19
C GLN A 338 -11.87 18.92 25.17
N LEU A 339 -11.21 18.84 24.01
CA LEU A 339 -9.94 18.12 23.87
C LEU A 339 -8.79 18.87 24.55
N VAL A 340 -8.76 20.20 24.47
CA VAL A 340 -7.81 21.06 25.19
C VAL A 340 -7.98 20.90 26.70
N GLN A 341 -9.22 20.91 27.18
CA GLN A 341 -9.51 20.76 28.62
C GLN A 341 -9.04 19.39 29.15
N LYS A 342 -9.36 18.30 28.44
CA LYS A 342 -8.88 16.94 28.80
C LYS A 342 -7.36 16.84 28.84
N ARG A 343 -6.65 17.62 28.01
CA ARG A 343 -5.18 17.64 28.02
C ARG A 343 -4.65 18.35 29.26
N LYS A 344 -5.21 19.51 29.63
CA LYS A 344 -4.85 20.23 30.86
C LYS A 344 -5.02 19.33 32.10
N GLU A 345 -6.17 18.67 32.23
CA GLU A 345 -6.44 17.75 33.34
C GLU A 345 -5.42 16.60 33.42
N LYS A 346 -4.96 16.10 32.27
CA LYS A 346 -3.94 15.03 32.22
C LYS A 346 -2.56 15.53 32.63
N GLU A 347 -2.18 16.74 32.27
CA GLU A 347 -0.92 17.37 32.67
C GLU A 347 -0.92 17.69 34.17
N GLU A 348 -2.02 18.22 34.70
CA GLU A 348 -2.20 18.45 36.14
C GLU A 348 -2.09 17.14 36.95
N ARG A 349 -2.73 16.06 36.50
CA ARG A 349 -2.59 14.74 37.13
C ARG A 349 -1.15 14.22 37.11
N LYS A 350 -0.40 14.47 36.03
CA LYS A 350 1.03 14.10 35.97
C LYS A 350 1.85 14.88 36.98
N GLN A 351 1.63 16.18 37.09
CA GLN A 351 2.32 17.06 38.06
C GLN A 351 2.04 16.62 39.50
N LEU A 352 0.77 16.33 39.84
CA LEU A 352 0.38 15.80 41.16
C LEU A 352 1.07 14.46 41.50
N ASN A 353 1.16 13.56 40.52
CA ASN A 353 1.84 12.26 40.70
C ASN A 353 3.37 12.38 40.82
N LEU A 354 3.96 13.45 40.28
CA LEU A 354 5.39 13.76 40.43
C LEU A 354 5.68 14.40 41.79
N ALA A 355 4.79 15.27 42.27
CA ALA A 355 4.93 15.94 43.57
C ALA A 355 4.66 15.03 44.78
N SER A 356 4.00 13.89 44.58
CA SER A 356 3.70 12.90 45.62
C SER A 356 4.74 11.78 45.74
N LYS A 357 5.77 11.79 44.89
CA LYS A 357 6.95 10.92 44.97
C LYS A 357 8.12 11.72 45.48
#